data_AF-A0A6I1QRI2-F1
#
_entry.id   AF-A0A6I1QRI2-F1
#
_cell.length_a   1.000
_cell.length_b   1.000
_cell.length_c   1.000
_cell.angle_alpha   90.00
_cell.angle_beta   90.00
_cell.angle_gamma   90.00
#
_symmetry.space_group_name_H-M   'P 1'
#
loop_
_entity.id
_entity.type
_entity.pdbx_description
1 polymer ?
#
loop_
_entity_poly.entity_id
_entity_poly.type
_entity_poly.pdbx_seq_one_letter_code
_entity_poly.pdbx_strand_id
1 'polypeptide(L)'
;MPVYEYYCEPCDGVFETIRMMKESGEPAPCPECEGAAERIMPTSFSAFVMRGGYPRRLPDRGTYWHLGKEVKEKPRGVAPNEHQELIKPRPKPALSKGEKAARRDWTRDERARTQRLKKEVKPGERPPAAPRRPKLR
;
A
#
# COMPACT_ATOMS: atom_id res chain seq x y z
N MET A 1 5.02 8.42 -33.02
CA MET A 1 4.22 7.47 -33.84
C MET A 1 3.60 6.43 -32.92
N PRO A 2 2.38 5.94 -33.19
CA PRO A 2 1.71 4.94 -32.36
C PRO A 2 2.40 3.56 -32.42
N VAL A 3 2.29 2.80 -31.34
CA VAL A 3 2.75 1.41 -31.23
C VAL A 3 1.54 0.49 -31.40
N TYR A 4 1.70 -0.59 -32.17
CA TYR A 4 0.68 -1.61 -32.38
C TYR A 4 1.25 -3.00 -32.10
N GLU A 5 0.39 -3.91 -31.65
CA GLU A 5 0.69 -5.33 -31.46
C GLU A 5 0.31 -6.13 -32.72
N TYR A 6 1.21 -7.02 -33.17
CA TYR A 6 1.01 -7.93 -34.29
C TYR A 6 1.26 -9.36 -33.85
N TYR A 7 0.54 -10.30 -34.45
CA TYR A 7 0.69 -11.73 -34.19
C TYR A 7 1.19 -12.46 -35.45
N CYS A 8 2.22 -13.26 -35.27
CA CYS A 8 2.84 -14.06 -36.30
C CYS A 8 2.39 -15.53 -36.15
N GLU A 9 1.60 -16.04 -37.09
CA GLU A 9 1.15 -17.45 -37.06
C GLU A 9 2.31 -18.46 -37.14
N PRO A 10 3.35 -18.28 -37.98
CA PRO A 10 4.47 -19.23 -38.05
C PRO A 10 5.29 -19.33 -36.77
N CYS A 11 5.48 -18.22 -36.05
CA CYS A 11 6.29 -18.18 -34.82
C CYS A 11 5.46 -18.35 -33.54
N ASP A 12 4.13 -18.30 -33.64
CA ASP A 12 3.21 -18.24 -32.48
C ASP A 12 3.62 -17.13 -31.48
N GLY A 13 3.96 -15.96 -32.03
CA GLY A 13 4.59 -14.86 -31.29
C GLY A 13 3.86 -13.54 -31.49
N VAL A 14 3.80 -12.73 -30.42
CA VAL A 14 3.28 -11.35 -30.44
C VAL A 14 4.45 -10.39 -30.36
N PHE A 15 4.46 -9.36 -31.22
CA PHE A 15 5.47 -8.30 -31.19
C PHE A 15 4.85 -6.92 -31.35
N GLU A 16 5.55 -5.92 -30.83
CA GLU A 16 5.16 -4.52 -30.92
C GLU A 16 6.00 -3.80 -31.97
N THR A 17 5.36 -3.02 -32.85
CA THR A 17 6.07 -2.18 -33.81
C THR A 17 5.42 -0.81 -33.96
N ILE A 18 6.27 0.19 -34.24
CA ILE A 18 5.86 1.58 -34.39
C ILE A 18 5.53 1.82 -35.87
N ARG A 19 4.27 2.07 -36.22
CA ARG A 19 3.86 2.36 -37.60
C ARG A 19 3.05 3.65 -37.70
N MET A 20 2.98 4.19 -38.91
CA MET A 20 2.05 5.27 -39.21
C MET A 20 0.61 4.77 -39.07
N MET A 21 -0.30 5.68 -38.70
CA MET A 21 -1.72 5.35 -38.54
C MET A 21 -2.32 4.72 -39.82
N LYS A 22 -1.89 5.20 -40.99
CA LYS A 22 -2.35 4.73 -42.31
C LYS A 22 -1.96 3.27 -42.60
N GLU A 23 -0.78 2.85 -42.16
CA GLU A 23 -0.25 1.49 -42.36
C GLU A 23 -0.66 0.54 -41.23
N SER A 24 -1.40 1.02 -40.23
CA SER A 24 -1.74 0.22 -39.06
C SER A 24 -2.69 -0.95 -39.35
N GLY A 25 -3.33 -0.99 -40.52
CA GLY A 25 -4.14 -2.13 -40.96
C GLY A 25 -3.38 -3.11 -41.85
N GLU A 26 -2.16 -2.78 -42.27
CA GLU A 26 -1.36 -3.61 -43.16
C GLU A 26 -0.49 -4.57 -42.35
N PRO A 27 -0.22 -5.79 -42.86
CA PRO A 27 0.64 -6.74 -42.17
C PRO A 27 2.06 -6.18 -41.99
N ALA A 28 2.67 -6.51 -40.85
CA ALA A 28 4.03 -6.13 -40.53
C ALA A 28 4.98 -7.35 -40.65
N PRO A 29 6.23 -7.16 -41.08
CA PRO A 29 7.20 -8.24 -41.12
C PRO A 29 7.57 -8.66 -39.69
N CYS A 30 7.52 -9.96 -39.41
CA CYS A 30 7.94 -10.52 -38.13
C CYS A 30 9.47 -10.39 -37.96
N PRO A 31 9.98 -9.95 -36.79
CA PRO A 31 11.42 -9.82 -36.55
C PRO A 31 12.16 -11.16 -36.47
N GLU A 32 11.46 -12.28 -36.31
CA GLU A 32 12.08 -13.61 -36.19
C GLU A 32 12.13 -14.37 -37.51
N CYS A 33 11.06 -14.31 -38.31
CA CYS A 33 10.92 -15.11 -39.53
C CYS A 33 10.66 -14.30 -40.81
N GLU A 34 10.60 -12.97 -40.72
CA GLU A 34 10.30 -12.04 -41.83
C GLU A 34 8.93 -12.27 -42.51
N GLY A 35 8.10 -13.17 -41.97
CA GLY A 35 6.75 -13.44 -42.45
C GLY A 35 5.78 -12.28 -42.20
N ALA A 36 4.68 -12.28 -42.94
CA ALA A 36 3.60 -11.31 -42.76
C ALA A 36 2.79 -11.63 -41.48
N ALA A 37 2.78 -10.71 -40.52
CA ALA A 37 2.02 -10.81 -39.29
C ALA A 37 0.83 -9.86 -39.30
N GLU A 38 -0.34 -10.34 -38.87
CA GLU A 38 -1.56 -9.53 -38.81
C GLU A 38 -1.64 -8.72 -37.53
N ARG A 39 -2.26 -7.54 -37.61
CA ARG A 39 -2.49 -6.71 -36.43
C ARG A 39 -3.53 -7.35 -35.54
N ILE A 40 -3.22 -7.44 -34.25
CA ILE A 40 -4.18 -7.86 -33.24
C ILE A 40 -4.66 -6.68 -32.40
N MET A 41 -5.76 -6.90 -31.69
CA MET A 41 -6.16 -5.99 -30.62
C MET A 41 -5.11 -6.08 -29.50
N PRO A 42 -4.68 -4.93 -28.92
CA PRO A 42 -3.69 -4.95 -27.85
C PRO A 42 -4.13 -5.87 -26.71
N THR A 43 -3.32 -6.86 -26.41
CA THR A 43 -3.51 -7.79 -25.30
C THR A 43 -3.34 -7.07 -23.96
N SER A 44 -2.53 -6.01 -23.93
CA SER A 44 -2.35 -5.16 -22.75
C SER A 44 -2.94 -3.76 -22.94
N PHE A 45 -4.20 -3.58 -22.55
CA PHE A 45 -4.83 -2.25 -22.56
C PHE A 45 -4.42 -1.45 -21.32
N SER A 46 -3.24 -0.83 -21.34
CA SER A 46 -2.80 0.13 -20.30
C SER A 46 -3.18 1.56 -20.69
N ALA A 47 -4.48 1.84 -20.84
CA ALA A 47 -4.94 3.21 -21.04
C ALA A 47 -5.12 3.93 -19.70
N PHE A 48 -4.57 5.15 -19.62
CA PHE A 48 -4.82 6.07 -18.52
C PHE A 48 -5.81 7.14 -18.96
N VAL A 49 -6.84 7.37 -18.16
CA VAL A 49 -7.76 8.50 -18.32
C VAL A 49 -7.46 9.54 -17.26
N MET A 50 -7.37 10.81 -17.68
CA MET A 50 -7.24 11.94 -16.77
C MET A 50 -8.63 12.44 -16.40
N ARG A 51 -9.09 12.18 -15.16
CA ARG A 51 -10.42 12.62 -14.72
C ARG A 51 -10.36 13.25 -13.34
N GLY A 52 -10.69 14.53 -13.25
CA GLY A 52 -10.56 15.33 -12.03
C GLY A 52 -9.11 15.65 -11.69
N GLY A 53 -8.25 15.82 -12.71
CA GLY A 53 -6.83 16.17 -12.56
C GLY A 53 -5.91 15.01 -12.23
N TYR A 54 -6.43 13.78 -12.10
CA TYR A 54 -5.66 12.60 -11.69
C TYR A 54 -5.73 11.46 -12.71
N PRO A 55 -4.61 10.75 -12.94
CA PRO A 55 -4.59 9.59 -13.81
C PRO A 55 -5.30 8.41 -13.15
N ARG A 56 -6.14 7.73 -13.92
CA ARG A 56 -6.83 6.48 -13.56
C ARG A 56 -6.62 5.46 -14.65
N ARG A 57 -6.45 4.19 -14.28
CA ARG A 57 -6.27 3.08 -15.23
C ARG A 57 -7.63 2.55 -15.69
N LEU A 58 -7.80 2.26 -16.97
CA LEU A 58 -8.94 1.49 -17.48
C LEU A 58 -8.69 -0.02 -17.30
N PRO A 59 -9.71 -0.85 -17.01
CA PRO A 59 -11.09 -0.49 -16.68
C PRO A 59 -11.19 0.28 -15.35
N ASP A 60 -12.04 1.32 -15.30
CA ASP A 60 -12.12 2.25 -14.15
C ASP A 60 -12.66 1.51 -12.91
N ARG A 61 -11.74 1.05 -12.05
CA ARG A 61 -12.07 0.45 -10.74
C ARG A 61 -12.38 1.52 -9.68
N GLY A 62 -12.41 2.79 -10.05
CA GLY A 62 -12.55 3.91 -9.11
C GLY A 62 -11.27 4.21 -8.32
N THR A 63 -10.15 3.58 -8.66
CA THR A 63 -8.85 3.76 -8.01
C THR A 63 -8.04 4.86 -8.70
N TYR A 64 -7.07 5.41 -7.99
CA TYR A 64 -6.13 6.42 -8.47
C TYR A 64 -4.74 5.82 -8.66
N TRP A 65 -4.01 6.31 -9.66
CA TRP A 65 -2.64 5.88 -9.90
C TRP A 65 -1.65 6.94 -9.41
N HIS A 66 -0.84 6.58 -8.41
CA HIS A 66 0.11 7.49 -7.78
C HIS A 66 1.46 6.80 -7.58
N LEU A 67 2.56 7.44 -8.00
CA LEU A 67 3.94 6.98 -7.76
C LEU A 67 4.17 5.52 -8.21
N GLY A 68 3.59 5.15 -9.35
CA GLY A 68 3.69 3.80 -9.91
C GLY A 68 2.87 2.73 -9.17
N LYS A 69 1.98 3.11 -8.26
CA LYS A 69 1.12 2.21 -7.50
C LYS A 69 -0.35 2.61 -7.58
N GLU A 70 -1.22 1.61 -7.52
CA GLU A 70 -2.66 1.80 -7.41
C GLU A 70 -3.01 2.11 -5.95
N VAL A 71 -3.73 3.22 -5.73
CA VAL A 71 -4.20 3.66 -4.41
C VAL A 71 -5.70 3.96 -4.50
N LYS A 72 -6.43 3.79 -3.40
CA LYS A 72 -7.90 3.98 -3.40
C LYS A 72 -8.28 5.44 -3.24
N GLU A 73 -7.54 6.17 -2.41
CA GLU A 73 -7.81 7.57 -2.13
C GLU A 73 -6.89 8.52 -2.90
N LYS A 74 -7.25 9.81 -2.91
CA LYS A 74 -6.39 10.88 -3.40
C LYS A 74 -5.42 11.30 -2.28
N PRO A 75 -4.23 11.82 -2.63
CA PRO A 75 -3.33 12.40 -1.64
C PRO A 75 -3.99 13.59 -0.94
N ARG A 76 -4.18 13.49 0.38
CA ARG A 76 -4.70 14.56 1.24
C ARG A 76 -3.63 14.99 2.24
N GLY A 77 -3.11 16.21 2.12
CA GLY A 77 -2.17 16.79 3.10
C GLY A 77 -0.90 15.95 3.34
N VAL A 78 -0.42 15.26 2.32
CA VAL A 78 0.82 14.46 2.36
C VAL A 78 1.98 15.24 1.76
N ALA A 79 3.20 14.88 2.16
CA ALA A 79 4.40 15.45 1.60
C ALA A 79 4.48 15.17 0.08
N PRO A 80 5.20 16.00 -0.70
CA PRO A 80 5.43 15.76 -2.11
C PRO A 80 6.00 14.34 -2.33
N ASN A 81 5.48 13.63 -3.32
CA ASN A 81 5.85 12.24 -3.66
C ASN A 81 5.56 11.19 -2.59
N GLU A 82 4.60 11.42 -1.69
CA GLU A 82 4.11 10.42 -0.75
C GLU A 82 2.58 10.25 -0.83
N HIS A 83 2.07 9.06 -0.53
CA HIS A 83 0.63 8.79 -0.45
C HIS A 83 0.29 8.18 0.92
N GLN A 84 -0.83 8.58 1.53
CA GLN A 84 -1.21 8.16 2.90
C GLN A 84 -1.26 6.63 3.03
N GLU A 85 -1.81 5.95 2.03
CA GLU A 85 -1.89 4.49 1.99
C GLU A 85 -0.53 3.79 1.88
N LEU A 86 0.48 4.47 1.32
CA LEU A 86 1.83 3.92 1.14
C LEU A 86 2.75 4.22 2.32
N ILE A 87 2.44 5.23 3.12
CA ILE A 87 3.21 5.58 4.32
C ILE A 87 2.93 4.54 5.40
N LYS A 88 3.94 3.75 5.76
CA LYS A 88 3.87 2.90 6.95
C LYS A 88 3.77 3.81 8.19
N PRO A 89 2.82 3.56 9.11
CA PRO A 89 2.74 4.35 10.34
C PRO A 89 4.07 4.27 11.08
N ARG A 90 4.57 5.41 11.59
CA ARG A 90 5.81 5.42 12.37
C ARG A 90 5.65 4.47 13.56
N PRO A 91 6.60 3.55 13.79
CA PRO A 91 6.52 2.66 14.94
C PRO A 91 6.49 3.50 16.21
N LYS A 92 5.63 3.11 17.17
CA LYS A 92 5.59 3.78 18.47
C LYS A 92 6.98 3.60 19.13
N PRO A 93 7.55 4.66 19.74
CA PRO A 93 8.83 4.55 20.41
C PRO A 93 8.75 3.45 21.48
N ALA A 94 9.75 2.57 21.50
CA ALA A 94 9.85 1.54 22.51
C ALA A 94 10.35 2.14 23.83
N LEU A 95 9.75 1.73 24.94
CA LEU A 95 10.23 2.10 26.28
C LEU A 95 11.72 1.77 26.43
N SER A 96 12.47 2.73 26.97
CA SER A 96 13.88 2.53 27.31
C SER A 96 14.05 1.44 28.37
N LYS A 97 15.28 0.92 28.54
CA LYS A 97 15.59 -0.07 29.58
C LYS A 97 15.26 0.44 30.98
N GLY A 98 15.50 1.73 31.23
CA GLY A 98 15.18 2.41 32.49
C GLY A 98 13.67 2.50 32.74
N GLU A 99 12.90 2.91 31.73
CA GLU A 99 11.43 2.99 31.85
C GLU A 99 10.79 1.60 32.00
N LYS A 100 11.35 0.58 31.34
CA LYS A 100 10.95 -0.82 31.56
C LYS A 100 11.24 -1.27 32.99
N ALA A 101 12.37 -0.87 33.58
CA ALA A 101 12.68 -1.15 34.98
C ALA A 101 11.70 -0.45 35.91
N ALA A 102 11.50 0.86 35.76
CA ALA A 102 10.54 1.64 36.55
C ALA A 102 9.11 1.07 36.49
N ARG A 103 8.69 0.60 35.31
CA ARG A 103 7.38 -0.06 35.14
C ARG A 103 7.29 -1.42 35.85
N ARG A 104 8.40 -2.16 35.94
CA ARG A 104 8.47 -3.42 36.71
C ARG A 104 8.50 -3.17 38.21
N ASP A 105 9.27 -2.18 38.66
CA ASP A 105 9.31 -1.79 40.07
C ASP A 105 7.93 -1.29 40.54
N TRP A 106 7.30 -0.42 39.77
CA TRP A 106 5.94 0.08 40.07
C TRP A 106 4.91 -1.06 40.17
N THR A 107 4.97 -2.04 39.26
CA THR A 107 4.04 -3.19 39.30
C THR A 107 4.34 -4.14 40.47
N ARG A 108 5.60 -4.25 40.91
CA ARG A 108 5.98 -5.00 42.13
C ARG A 108 5.43 -4.30 43.37
N ASP A 109 5.60 -3.00 43.48
CA ASP A 109 5.15 -2.22 44.64
C ASP A 109 3.62 -2.19 44.73
N GLU A 110 2.94 -2.07 43.59
CA GLU A 110 1.47 -2.13 43.53
C GLU A 110 0.95 -3.51 43.96
N ARG A 111 1.60 -4.61 43.54
CA ARG A 111 1.26 -5.97 44.01
C ARG A 111 1.48 -6.12 45.52
N ALA A 112 2.58 -5.60 46.06
CA ALA A 112 2.84 -5.64 47.49
C ALA A 112 1.79 -4.83 48.27
N ARG A 113 1.44 -3.63 47.78
CA ARG A 113 0.42 -2.78 48.39
C ARG A 113 -0.96 -3.41 48.35
N THR A 114 -1.37 -3.98 47.21
CA THR A 114 -2.66 -4.66 47.09
C THR A 114 -2.74 -5.91 47.95
N GLN A 115 -1.65 -6.66 48.13
CA GLN A 115 -1.60 -7.79 49.07
C GLN A 115 -1.72 -7.34 50.54
N ARG A 116 -1.07 -6.24 50.93
CA ARG A 116 -1.22 -5.67 52.29
C ARG A 116 -2.66 -5.23 52.55
N LEU A 117 -3.25 -4.47 51.62
CA LEU A 117 -4.65 -4.03 51.72
C LEU A 117 -5.61 -5.23 51.80
N LYS A 118 -5.40 -6.29 51.02
CA LYS A 118 -6.22 -7.51 51.10
C LYS A 118 -6.12 -8.23 52.45
N LYS A 119 -5.02 -8.11 53.19
CA LYS A 119 -4.88 -8.68 54.53
C LYS A 119 -5.59 -7.85 55.59
N GLU A 120 -5.64 -6.53 55.40
CA GLU A 120 -6.21 -5.58 56.35
C GLU A 120 -7.74 -5.42 56.21
N VAL A 121 -8.28 -5.63 55.01
CA VAL A 121 -9.73 -5.49 54.74
C VAL A 121 -10.50 -6.73 55.17
N LYS A 122 -11.51 -6.56 56.04
CA LYS A 122 -12.44 -7.62 56.47
C LYS A 122 -13.34 -8.06 55.30
N PRO A 123 -13.81 -9.33 55.27
CA PRO A 123 -14.70 -9.81 54.21
C PRO A 123 -16.03 -9.04 54.24
N GLY A 124 -16.20 -8.07 53.34
CA GLY A 124 -17.42 -7.26 53.20
C GLY A 124 -17.21 -5.79 52.81
N GLU A 125 -16.01 -5.23 52.98
CA GLU A 125 -15.72 -3.83 52.64
C GLU A 125 -15.17 -3.65 51.20
N ARG A 126 -15.61 -2.59 50.52
CA ARG A 126 -15.17 -2.26 49.16
C ARG A 126 -13.72 -1.72 49.21
N PRO A 127 -12.77 -2.32 48.48
CA PRO A 127 -11.38 -1.88 48.52
C PRO A 127 -11.19 -0.46 47.96
N PRO A 128 -10.17 0.29 48.42
CA PRO A 128 -9.89 1.62 47.91
C PRO A 128 -9.51 1.60 46.43
N ALA A 129 -9.83 2.69 45.72
CA ALA A 129 -9.54 2.83 44.29
C ALA A 129 -8.03 2.72 44.00
N ALA A 130 -7.68 1.95 42.96
CA ALA A 130 -6.29 1.77 42.55
C ALA A 130 -5.66 3.09 42.08
N PRO A 131 -4.38 3.37 42.42
CA PRO A 131 -3.68 4.56 41.95
C PRO A 131 -3.48 4.52 40.43
N ARG A 132 -3.53 5.69 39.78
CA ARG A 132 -3.28 5.79 38.34
C ARG A 132 -1.80 5.50 38.04
N ARG A 133 -1.55 4.70 37.00
CA ARG A 133 -0.19 4.40 36.50
C ARG A 133 0.57 5.69 36.19
N PRO A 134 1.88 5.76 36.49
CA PRO A 134 2.71 6.88 36.07
C PRO A 134 2.75 6.93 34.54
N LYS A 135 2.55 8.13 33.98
CA LYS A 135 2.68 8.36 32.54
C LYS A 135 4.17 8.33 32.19
N LEU A 136 4.65 7.18 31.72
CA LEU A 136 5.98 7.04 31.10
C LEU A 136 5.95 7.70 29.71
N ARG A 137 7.06 8.31 29.32
CA ARG A 137 7.11 9.24 28.18
C ARG A 137 7.30 8.53 26.85
#